data_AF-A0AAJ7S8X3-F1
#
_entry.id   AF-A0AAJ7S8X3-F1
#
_cell.length_a   1.000
_cell.length_b   1.000
_cell.length_c   1.000
_cell.angle_alpha   90.00
_cell.angle_beta   90.00
_cell.angle_gamma   90.00
#
_symmetry.space_group_name_H-M   'P 1'
#
loop_
_entity.id
_entity.type
_entity.pdbx_description
1 polymer ?
#
loop_
_entity_poly.entity_id
_entity_poly.type
_entity_poly.pdbx_seq_one_letter_code
_entity_poly.pdbx_strand_id
1 'polypeptide(L)'
;MNALPDGEEEYTFCHRITICPEWLRNRSVSEPIIKYLGQRFTWADLFEFATNVGLVVMGWTVLYFLLGDTMLPTNDGFGLYVLALFSHCLGTTLSMIPYVNIPPVFGMLIAGLIVRNSGLYNIQEDLGVATTSKIRTFCLTFIMIRAGLQLSTTSLKTHRYFILALALVPCTVEMLVVSLCCKYILNYNWDLSFMTGAILGCMSPVVTVNCVLALAERGYGEDRGLASILCTAACIDDVHIVSVFVICYSIAFANGESTLPHWSYVLIGLRDSILGIVTGTVLGICFIFFPHRSYVS
;
A
#
# COMPACT_ATOMS: atom_id res chain seq x y z
N MET A 1 23.52 -23.20 38.19
CA MET A 1 22.90 -22.25 39.14
C MET A 1 23.44 -20.88 38.81
N ASN A 2 22.75 -19.93 38.20
CA ASN A 2 21.41 -19.82 37.64
C ASN A 2 21.54 -18.94 36.39
N ALA A 3 20.92 -19.37 35.30
CA ALA A 3 20.62 -18.50 34.16
C ALA A 3 19.57 -17.46 34.61
N LEU A 4 19.83 -16.19 34.30
CA LEU A 4 18.82 -15.13 34.31
C LEU A 4 18.49 -14.80 32.83
N PRO A 5 17.23 -14.56 32.50
CA PRO A 5 16.74 -14.60 31.12
C PRO A 5 17.17 -13.36 30.32
N ASP A 6 17.60 -13.61 29.08
CA ASP A 6 17.72 -12.61 28.02
C ASP A 6 16.36 -11.94 27.79
N GLY A 7 16.23 -10.65 28.06
CA GLY A 7 14.97 -9.96 27.80
C GLY A 7 14.75 -8.58 28.41
N GLU A 8 15.77 -7.73 28.62
CA GLU A 8 15.59 -6.28 28.81
C GLU A 8 16.85 -5.54 28.28
N GLU A 9 16.92 -5.30 26.97
CA GLU A 9 17.87 -4.33 26.43
C GLU A 9 17.44 -2.91 26.87
N GLU A 10 18.31 -2.22 27.60
CA GLU A 10 18.08 -0.89 28.19
C GLU A 10 17.87 0.21 27.13
N TYR A 11 16.60 0.59 26.89
CA TYR A 11 16.21 1.75 26.07
C TYR A 11 16.50 3.08 26.81
N THR A 12 17.75 3.50 26.84
CA THR A 12 18.17 4.83 27.34
C THR A 12 18.18 5.87 26.21
N PHE A 13 17.84 7.11 26.54
CA PHE A 13 17.63 8.22 25.58
C PHE A 13 18.83 8.51 24.67
N CYS A 14 20.06 8.18 25.07
CA CYS A 14 21.28 8.61 24.40
C CYS A 14 22.45 7.63 24.57
N HIS A 15 22.32 6.39 24.09
CA HIS A 15 23.44 5.45 24.13
C HIS A 15 24.64 5.86 23.23
N ARG A 16 24.46 6.78 22.26
CA ARG A 16 25.55 7.21 21.33
C ARG A 16 25.74 8.71 21.12
N ILE A 17 24.97 9.58 21.78
CA ILE A 17 25.04 11.03 21.53
C ILE A 17 25.81 11.70 22.67
N THR A 18 27.02 12.17 22.38
CA THR A 18 27.95 12.82 23.33
C THR A 18 27.49 14.20 23.83
N ILE A 19 26.42 14.76 23.26
CA ILE A 19 25.92 16.12 23.51
C ILE A 19 24.66 16.10 24.41
N CYS A 20 24.29 14.95 24.98
CA CYS A 20 23.10 14.88 25.82
C CYS A 20 23.38 15.39 27.25
N PRO A 21 22.59 16.34 27.79
CA PRO A 21 22.76 16.83 29.15
C PRO A 21 22.46 15.74 30.19
N GLU A 22 23.18 15.76 31.33
CA GLU A 22 23.18 14.63 32.31
C GLU A 22 21.79 14.25 32.85
N TRP A 23 20.84 15.19 32.87
CA TRP A 23 19.47 14.96 33.36
C TRP A 23 18.60 14.12 32.40
N LEU A 24 18.96 14.00 31.12
CA LEU A 24 18.27 13.18 30.10
C LEU A 24 18.91 11.80 29.93
N ARG A 25 20.18 11.63 30.32
CA ARG A 25 20.96 10.41 30.11
C ARG A 25 20.43 9.21 30.90
N ASN A 26 19.86 9.45 32.09
CA ASN A 26 19.43 8.40 33.02
C ASN A 26 17.91 8.16 33.04
N ARG A 27 17.12 8.81 32.17
CA ARG A 27 15.68 8.51 32.06
C ARG A 27 15.43 7.38 31.07
N SER A 28 14.66 6.38 31.52
CA SER A 28 14.17 5.32 30.65
C SER A 28 13.00 5.84 29.80
N VAL A 29 13.01 5.48 28.51
CA VAL A 29 12.01 5.93 27.52
C VAL A 29 10.59 5.47 27.86
N SER A 30 10.45 4.43 28.68
CA SER A 30 9.19 3.81 29.08
C SER A 30 8.51 4.43 30.31
N GLU A 31 9.11 5.44 30.94
CA GLU A 31 8.47 6.11 32.09
C GLU A 31 7.19 6.86 31.65
N PRO A 32 6.01 6.53 32.23
CA PRO A 32 4.76 7.19 31.87
C PRO A 32 4.71 8.60 32.45
N ILE A 33 4.49 9.61 31.60
CA ILE A 33 4.51 11.03 31.98
C ILE A 33 3.19 11.43 32.66
N ILE A 34 2.06 10.93 32.15
CA ILE A 34 0.72 11.29 32.61
C ILE A 34 -0.16 10.03 32.58
N LYS A 35 -0.76 9.67 33.71
CA LYS A 35 -1.86 8.69 33.77
C LYS A 35 -3.17 9.43 33.60
N TYR A 36 -3.55 9.74 32.37
CA TYR A 36 -4.88 10.26 32.05
C TYR A 36 -5.66 9.20 31.28
N LEU A 37 -6.87 8.89 31.74
CA LEU A 37 -7.83 8.02 31.04
C LEU A 37 -7.34 6.60 30.71
N GLY A 38 -6.50 5.98 31.56
CA GLY A 38 -6.14 4.56 31.42
C GLY A 38 -5.12 4.23 30.32
N GLN A 39 -4.68 5.20 29.50
CA GLN A 39 -3.53 5.03 28.61
C GLN A 39 -2.23 5.54 29.26
N ARG A 40 -1.14 4.79 29.08
CA ARG A 40 0.20 5.17 29.54
C ARG A 40 0.89 5.96 28.42
N PHE A 41 0.92 7.28 28.53
CA PHE A 41 1.63 8.13 27.56
C PHE A 41 3.13 8.11 27.87
N THR A 42 3.95 7.59 26.96
CA THR A 42 5.41 7.42 27.14
C THR A 42 6.22 8.54 26.50
N TRP A 43 7.51 8.67 26.86
CA TRP A 43 8.41 9.62 26.19
C TRP A 43 8.66 9.26 24.71
N ALA A 44 8.54 7.98 24.35
CA ALA A 44 8.60 7.52 22.95
C ALA A 44 7.48 8.14 22.11
N ASP A 45 6.24 8.10 22.59
CA ASP A 45 5.06 8.62 21.87
C ASP A 45 5.19 10.13 21.62
N LEU A 46 5.74 10.86 22.60
CA LEU A 46 5.99 12.29 22.47
C LEU A 46 7.07 12.61 21.43
N PHE A 47 8.15 11.82 21.42
CA PHE A 47 9.24 12.00 20.47
C PHE A 47 8.81 11.64 19.04
N GLU A 48 8.02 10.59 18.89
CA GLU A 48 7.41 10.19 17.62
C GLU A 48 6.47 11.28 17.10
N PHE A 49 5.60 11.83 17.95
CA PHE A 49 4.73 12.95 17.59
C PHE A 49 5.53 14.18 17.14
N ALA A 50 6.57 14.57 17.89
CA ALA A 50 7.42 15.69 17.54
C ALA A 50 8.16 15.47 16.21
N THR A 51 8.64 14.25 15.97
CA THR A 51 9.33 13.88 14.71
C THR A 51 8.37 13.93 13.52
N ASN A 52 7.14 13.42 13.69
CA ASN A 52 6.11 13.48 12.65
C ASN A 52 5.71 14.92 12.34
N VAL A 53 5.53 15.78 13.35
CA VAL A 53 5.27 17.21 13.15
C VAL A 53 6.44 17.88 12.42
N GLY A 54 7.68 17.56 12.78
CA GLY A 54 8.88 18.05 12.09
C GLY A 54 8.93 17.65 10.61
N LEU A 55 8.64 16.38 10.30
CA LEU A 55 8.58 15.87 8.93
C LEU A 55 7.47 16.52 8.11
N VAL A 56 6.30 16.74 8.71
CA VAL A 56 5.16 17.43 8.11
C VAL A 56 5.57 18.84 7.70
N VAL A 57 6.12 19.62 8.65
CA VAL A 57 6.56 21.00 8.39
C VAL A 57 7.67 21.03 7.34
N MET A 58 8.69 20.17 7.46
CA MET A 58 9.74 20.07 6.44
C MET A 58 9.16 19.73 5.07
N GLY A 59 8.25 18.76 4.98
CA GLY A 59 7.57 18.38 3.75
C GLY A 59 6.84 19.56 3.11
N TRP A 60 6.10 20.34 3.91
CA TRP A 60 5.44 21.56 3.43
C TRP A 60 6.44 22.58 2.91
N THR A 61 7.53 22.83 3.63
CA THR A 61 8.55 23.81 3.19
C THR A 61 9.23 23.41 1.89
N VAL A 62 9.52 22.12 1.69
CA VAL A 62 10.08 21.59 0.44
C VAL A 62 9.07 21.71 -0.70
N LEU A 63 7.81 21.37 -0.46
CA LEU A 63 6.72 21.52 -1.44
C LEU A 63 6.51 22.99 -1.81
N TYR A 64 6.51 23.90 -0.84
CA TYR A 64 6.43 25.34 -1.09
C TYR A 64 7.61 25.84 -1.93
N PHE A 65 8.82 25.36 -1.66
CA PHE A 65 10.00 25.75 -2.45
C PHE A 65 9.96 25.21 -3.89
N LEU A 66 9.40 24.02 -4.11
CA LEU A 66 9.31 23.39 -5.43
C LEU A 66 8.13 23.90 -6.28
N LEU A 67 6.98 24.14 -5.65
CA LEU A 67 5.71 24.45 -6.32
C LEU A 67 5.30 25.93 -6.17
N GLY A 68 6.07 26.72 -5.41
CA GLY A 68 5.89 28.16 -5.26
C GLY A 68 4.50 28.53 -4.73
N ASP A 69 3.86 29.47 -5.42
CA ASP A 69 2.60 30.08 -4.97
C ASP A 69 1.44 29.08 -4.85
N THR A 70 1.48 27.94 -5.55
CA THR A 70 0.39 26.93 -5.51
C THR A 70 0.22 26.24 -4.15
N MET A 71 1.19 26.39 -3.24
CA MET A 71 1.14 25.89 -1.86
C MET A 71 0.69 26.94 -0.83
N LEU A 72 0.33 28.15 -1.28
CA LEU A 72 -0.30 29.16 -0.44
C LEU A 72 -1.71 28.70 -0.01
N PRO A 73 -2.20 29.12 1.16
CA PRO A 73 -3.46 28.63 1.76
C PRO A 73 -4.73 28.92 0.96
N THR A 74 -4.63 29.67 -0.14
CA THR A 74 -5.74 30.01 -1.04
C THR A 74 -5.77 29.14 -2.30
N ASN A 75 -4.72 28.35 -2.56
CA ASN A 75 -4.56 27.58 -3.80
C ASN A 75 -4.79 26.07 -3.59
N ASP A 76 -5.10 25.38 -4.68
CA ASP A 76 -5.52 23.96 -4.69
C ASP A 76 -4.49 23.00 -4.10
N GLY A 77 -3.19 23.31 -4.25
CA GLY A 77 -2.10 22.49 -3.73
C GLY A 77 -2.10 22.40 -2.20
N PHE A 78 -2.46 23.49 -1.52
CA PHE A 78 -2.55 23.51 -0.06
C PHE A 78 -3.72 22.65 0.44
N GLY A 79 -4.85 22.67 -0.25
CA GLY A 79 -6.00 21.83 0.10
C GLY A 79 -5.69 20.33 0.02
N LEU A 80 -4.98 19.89 -1.03
CA LEU A 80 -4.49 18.51 -1.12
C LEU A 80 -3.52 18.15 0.02
N TYR A 81 -2.62 19.06 0.37
CA TYR A 81 -1.67 18.86 1.46
C TYR A 81 -2.38 18.74 2.82
N VAL A 82 -3.32 19.63 3.12
CA VAL A 82 -4.14 19.57 4.35
C VAL A 82 -4.96 18.28 4.40
N LEU A 83 -5.54 17.85 3.26
CA LEU A 83 -6.25 16.58 3.17
C LEU A 83 -5.34 15.39 3.52
N ALA A 84 -4.10 15.38 3.02
CA ALA A 84 -3.13 14.33 3.34
C ALA A 84 -2.78 14.31 4.84
N LEU A 85 -2.60 15.48 5.46
CA LEU A 85 -2.36 15.59 6.90
C LEU A 85 -3.55 15.12 7.73
N PHE A 86 -4.75 15.57 7.37
CA PHE A 86 -5.98 15.18 8.04
C PHE A 86 -6.20 13.66 7.97
N SER A 87 -5.96 13.08 6.78
CA SER A 87 -6.02 11.64 6.57
C SER A 87 -5.02 10.87 7.45
N HIS A 88 -3.77 11.33 7.50
CA HIS A 88 -2.74 10.72 8.35
C HIS A 88 -3.07 10.82 9.85
N CYS A 89 -3.53 11.98 10.31
CA CYS A 89 -3.93 12.18 11.71
C CYS A 89 -5.13 11.30 12.10
N LEU A 90 -6.14 11.18 11.22
CA LEU A 90 -7.32 10.37 11.50
C LEU A 90 -6.96 8.87 11.47
N GLY A 91 -6.13 8.43 10.51
CA GLY A 91 -5.67 7.04 10.41
C GLY A 91 -4.90 6.58 11.66
N THR A 92 -3.96 7.39 12.15
CA THR A 92 -3.17 7.10 13.36
C THR A 92 -4.04 7.14 14.62
N THR A 93 -4.89 8.17 14.78
CA THR A 93 -5.81 8.28 15.91
C THR A 93 -6.75 7.07 16.00
N LEU A 94 -7.30 6.62 14.87
CA LEU A 94 -8.20 5.47 14.83
C LEU A 94 -7.48 4.16 15.17
N SER A 95 -6.23 4.02 14.74
CA SER A 95 -5.40 2.85 15.05
C SER A 95 -5.00 2.77 16.53
N MET A 96 -4.99 3.88 17.26
CA MET A 96 -4.65 3.92 18.69
C MET A 96 -5.80 3.49 19.60
N ILE A 97 -7.01 3.30 19.08
CA ILE A 97 -8.18 2.89 19.86
C ILE A 97 -8.08 1.37 20.15
N PRO A 98 -7.79 0.94 21.39
CA PRO A 98 -7.45 -0.45 21.69
C PRO A 98 -8.63 -1.42 21.55
N TYR A 99 -9.86 -0.90 21.46
CA TYR A 99 -11.07 -1.70 21.36
C TYR A 99 -11.44 -2.07 19.93
N VAL A 100 -10.83 -1.43 18.92
CA VAL A 100 -11.14 -1.69 17.51
C VAL A 100 -9.82 -1.78 16.74
N ASN A 101 -9.37 -3.00 16.45
CA ASN A 101 -8.16 -3.27 15.67
C ASN A 101 -8.38 -2.94 14.18
N ILE A 102 -8.66 -1.68 13.88
CA ILE A 102 -8.95 -1.20 12.54
C ILE A 102 -7.61 -0.84 11.86
N PRO A 103 -7.35 -1.32 10.64
CA PRO A 103 -6.19 -0.89 9.86
C PRO A 103 -6.20 0.63 9.64
N PRO A 104 -5.05 1.33 9.77
CA PRO A 104 -4.96 2.79 9.56
C PRO A 104 -5.54 3.27 8.22
N VAL A 105 -5.47 2.42 7.19
CA VAL A 105 -6.03 2.69 5.84
C VAL A 105 -7.54 2.98 5.88
N PHE A 106 -8.28 2.33 6.77
CA PHE A 106 -9.71 2.58 6.92
C PHE A 106 -9.97 3.96 7.50
N GLY A 107 -9.15 4.42 8.47
CA GLY A 107 -9.22 5.79 8.98
C GLY A 107 -8.88 6.82 7.90
N MET A 108 -7.87 6.55 7.09
CA MET A 108 -7.55 7.39 5.93
C MET A 108 -8.71 7.49 4.92
N LEU A 109 -9.46 6.41 4.72
CA LEU A 109 -10.66 6.39 3.88
C LEU A 109 -11.80 7.23 4.47
N ILE A 110 -12.07 7.10 5.78
CA ILE A 110 -13.08 7.90 6.48
C ILE A 110 -12.76 9.39 6.37
N ALA A 111 -11.49 9.77 6.54
CA ALA A 111 -11.06 11.16 6.40
C ALA A 111 -11.42 11.74 5.04
N GLY A 112 -11.15 10.99 3.96
CA GLY A 112 -11.54 11.38 2.60
C GLY A 112 -13.06 11.51 2.41
N LEU A 113 -13.83 10.61 3.03
CA LEU A 113 -15.30 10.67 2.98
C LEU A 113 -15.86 11.88 3.73
N ILE A 114 -15.30 12.22 4.90
CA ILE A 114 -15.68 13.41 5.68
C ILE A 114 -15.40 14.67 4.87
N VAL A 115 -14.18 14.82 4.33
CA VAL A 115 -13.81 16.03 3.57
C VAL A 115 -14.73 16.18 2.36
N ARG A 116 -15.00 15.09 1.62
CA ARG A 116 -15.90 15.13 0.47
C ARG A 116 -17.34 15.50 0.84
N ASN A 117 -17.87 14.99 1.95
CA ASN A 117 -19.25 15.28 2.36
C ASN A 117 -19.40 16.65 3.04
N SER A 118 -18.34 17.18 3.65
CA SER A 118 -18.36 18.46 4.35
C SER A 118 -18.41 19.68 3.43
N GLY A 119 -18.14 19.51 2.12
CA GLY A 119 -18.06 20.60 1.15
C GLY A 119 -16.90 21.58 1.38
N LEU A 120 -15.99 21.28 2.31
CA LEU A 120 -14.85 22.16 2.65
C LEU A 120 -13.77 22.21 1.57
N TYR A 121 -13.63 21.14 0.78
CA TYR A 121 -12.65 21.03 -0.28
C TYR A 121 -13.16 20.09 -1.36
N ASN A 122 -13.40 20.62 -2.56
CA ASN A 122 -13.94 19.83 -3.66
C ASN A 122 -12.82 19.47 -4.64
N ILE A 123 -12.23 18.30 -4.43
CA ILE A 123 -11.10 17.77 -5.22
C ILE A 123 -11.38 17.82 -6.74
N GLN A 124 -12.65 17.72 -7.15
CA GLN A 124 -13.03 17.77 -8.56
C GLN A 124 -13.07 19.18 -9.15
N GLU A 125 -13.45 20.18 -8.37
CA GLU A 125 -13.57 21.57 -8.83
C GLU A 125 -12.24 22.32 -8.65
N ASP A 126 -11.56 22.10 -7.52
CA ASP A 126 -10.33 22.81 -7.17
C ASP A 126 -9.09 22.19 -7.85
N LEU A 127 -8.90 20.87 -7.76
CA LEU A 127 -7.68 20.22 -8.28
C LEU A 127 -7.76 19.82 -9.77
N GLY A 128 -8.98 19.69 -10.28
CA GLY A 128 -9.28 19.22 -11.63
C GLY A 128 -9.10 17.69 -11.82
N VAL A 129 -9.91 17.13 -12.71
CA VAL A 129 -9.93 15.68 -13.02
C VAL A 129 -8.58 15.21 -13.58
N ALA A 130 -7.92 16.03 -14.40
CA ALA A 130 -6.65 15.69 -15.03
C ALA A 130 -5.51 15.56 -14.02
N THR A 131 -5.39 16.48 -13.07
CA THR A 131 -4.35 16.45 -12.02
C THR A 131 -4.57 15.28 -11.06
N THR A 132 -5.82 15.06 -10.64
CA THR A 132 -6.19 13.92 -9.80
C THR A 132 -5.84 12.58 -10.46
N SER A 133 -6.07 12.46 -11.77
CA SER A 133 -5.69 11.26 -12.53
C SER A 133 -4.18 11.03 -12.51
N LYS A 134 -3.38 12.08 -12.75
CA LYS A 134 -1.90 11.99 -12.71
C LYS A 134 -1.38 11.56 -11.34
N ILE A 135 -1.91 12.13 -10.26
CA ILE A 135 -1.54 11.76 -8.89
C ILE A 135 -1.88 10.30 -8.62
N ARG A 136 -3.09 9.86 -8.99
CA ARG A 136 -3.51 8.45 -8.83
C ARG A 136 -2.57 7.50 -9.55
N THR A 137 -2.24 7.79 -10.81
CA THR A 137 -1.30 6.97 -11.59
C THR A 137 0.07 6.92 -10.92
N PHE A 138 0.62 8.07 -10.50
CA PHE A 138 1.91 8.11 -9.81
C PHE A 138 1.91 7.28 -8.51
N CYS A 139 0.89 7.44 -7.67
CA CYS A 139 0.76 6.68 -6.43
C CYS A 139 0.64 5.17 -6.69
N LEU A 140 -0.19 4.75 -7.65
CA LEU A 140 -0.33 3.35 -8.02
C LEU A 140 1.00 2.78 -8.53
N THR A 141 1.72 3.51 -9.39
CA THR A 141 3.05 3.10 -9.87
C THR A 141 4.03 2.93 -8.72
N PHE A 142 4.08 3.87 -7.76
CA PHE A 142 4.96 3.78 -6.60
C PHE A 142 4.63 2.57 -5.71
N ILE A 143 3.33 2.33 -5.43
CA ILE A 143 2.89 1.18 -4.63
C ILE A 143 3.27 -0.13 -5.33
N MET A 144 3.08 -0.23 -6.66
CA MET A 144 3.46 -1.42 -7.43
C MET A 144 4.97 -1.66 -7.46
N ILE A 145 5.78 -0.60 -7.61
CA ILE A 145 7.26 -0.73 -7.52
C ILE A 145 7.65 -1.23 -6.14
N ARG A 146 7.08 -0.65 -5.07
CA ARG A 146 7.36 -1.05 -3.69
C ARG A 146 6.93 -2.50 -3.41
N ALA A 147 5.80 -2.95 -3.96
CA ALA A 147 5.35 -4.33 -3.86
C ALA A 147 6.30 -5.29 -4.61
N GLY A 148 6.71 -4.92 -5.83
CA GLY A 148 7.68 -5.70 -6.61
C GLY A 148 9.05 -5.85 -5.93
N LEU A 149 9.51 -4.83 -5.21
CA LEU A 149 10.76 -4.89 -4.43
C LEU A 149 10.67 -5.77 -3.17
N GLN A 150 9.47 -6.01 -2.65
CA GLN A 150 9.24 -6.92 -1.51
C GLN A 150 9.17 -8.40 -1.94
N LEU A 151 9.19 -8.68 -3.24
CA LEU A 151 9.09 -10.05 -3.78
C LEU A 151 10.35 -10.87 -3.45
N SER A 152 10.16 -12.03 -2.81
CA SER A 152 11.24 -12.97 -2.54
C SER A 152 11.49 -13.90 -3.73
N THR A 153 12.66 -13.77 -4.37
CA THR A 153 13.04 -14.66 -5.49
C THR A 153 13.47 -16.06 -5.04
N THR A 154 13.87 -16.23 -3.78
CA THR A 154 14.30 -17.52 -3.22
C THR A 154 13.12 -18.46 -3.02
N SER A 155 12.01 -17.96 -2.46
CA SER A 155 10.78 -18.73 -2.27
C SER A 155 10.18 -19.19 -3.61
N LEU A 156 10.22 -18.33 -4.63
CA LEU A 156 9.71 -18.64 -5.97
C LEU A 156 10.44 -19.82 -6.63
N LYS A 157 11.77 -19.89 -6.51
CA LYS A 157 12.58 -20.92 -7.16
C LYS A 157 12.36 -22.31 -6.54
N THR A 158 12.19 -22.38 -5.23
CA THR A 158 12.05 -23.63 -4.48
C THR A 158 10.70 -24.31 -4.74
N HIS A 159 9.60 -23.55 -4.78
CA HIS A 159 8.24 -24.09 -4.86
C HIS A 159 7.39 -23.50 -5.99
N ARG A 160 7.97 -23.37 -7.20
CA ARG A 160 7.36 -22.69 -8.35
C ARG A 160 5.93 -23.14 -8.71
N TYR A 161 5.70 -24.45 -8.79
CA TYR A 161 4.40 -24.99 -9.24
C TYR A 161 3.33 -24.81 -8.19
N PHE A 162 3.69 -24.99 -6.91
CA PHE A 162 2.79 -24.78 -5.80
C PHE A 162 2.37 -23.31 -5.70
N ILE A 163 3.32 -22.38 -5.81
CA ILE A 163 3.04 -20.94 -5.77
C ILE A 163 2.16 -20.52 -6.95
N LEU A 164 2.45 -21.01 -8.17
CA LEU A 164 1.61 -20.72 -9.34
C LEU A 164 0.20 -21.26 -9.20
N ALA A 165 0.02 -22.49 -8.67
CA ALA A 165 -1.29 -23.05 -8.43
C ALA A 165 -2.04 -22.25 -7.35
N LEU A 166 -1.36 -21.88 -6.27
CA LEU A 166 -1.92 -21.08 -5.17
C LEU A 166 -2.33 -19.67 -5.60
N ALA A 167 -1.59 -19.06 -6.53
CA ALA A 167 -1.93 -17.74 -7.08
C ALA A 167 -3.07 -17.82 -8.10
N LEU A 168 -2.99 -18.72 -9.08
CA LEU A 168 -3.90 -18.68 -10.23
C LEU A 168 -5.24 -19.37 -9.98
N VAL A 169 -5.25 -20.52 -9.31
CA VAL A 169 -6.46 -21.34 -9.20
C VAL A 169 -7.52 -20.71 -8.29
N PRO A 170 -7.20 -20.30 -7.05
CA PRO A 170 -8.19 -19.70 -6.16
C PRO A 170 -8.77 -18.41 -6.74
N CYS A 171 -7.90 -17.51 -7.23
CA CYS A 171 -8.33 -16.24 -7.81
C CYS A 171 -9.24 -16.44 -9.03
N THR A 172 -8.90 -17.35 -9.95
CA THR A 172 -9.72 -17.54 -11.14
C THR A 172 -11.09 -18.09 -10.79
N VAL A 173 -11.17 -19.01 -9.83
CA VAL A 173 -12.46 -19.49 -9.31
C VAL A 173 -13.23 -18.36 -8.63
N GLU A 174 -12.60 -17.59 -7.75
CA GLU A 174 -13.24 -16.45 -7.06
C GLU A 174 -13.79 -15.42 -8.05
N MET A 175 -12.98 -14.99 -9.02
CA MET A 175 -13.37 -14.07 -10.07
C MET A 175 -14.58 -14.61 -10.87
N LEU A 176 -14.55 -15.88 -11.26
CA LEU A 176 -15.65 -16.50 -12.01
C LEU A 176 -16.93 -16.58 -11.18
N VAL A 177 -16.84 -17.02 -9.93
CA VAL A 177 -17.99 -17.11 -9.02
C VAL A 177 -18.60 -15.72 -8.80
N VAL A 178 -17.78 -14.70 -8.51
CA VAL A 178 -18.26 -13.33 -8.32
C VAL A 178 -18.88 -12.78 -9.61
N SER A 179 -18.27 -13.04 -10.77
CA SER A 179 -18.84 -12.62 -12.07
C SER A 179 -20.22 -13.25 -12.32
N LEU A 180 -20.39 -14.53 -12.00
CA LEU A 180 -21.67 -15.23 -12.09
C LEU A 180 -22.68 -14.65 -11.09
N CYS A 181 -22.27 -14.39 -9.85
CA CYS A 181 -23.11 -13.71 -8.86
C CYS A 181 -23.56 -12.33 -9.34
N CYS A 182 -22.66 -11.51 -9.91
CA CYS A 182 -23.01 -10.22 -10.50
C CYS A 182 -24.01 -10.36 -11.66
N LYS A 183 -23.87 -11.40 -12.47
CA LYS A 183 -24.83 -11.66 -13.56
C LYS A 183 -26.21 -12.04 -13.04
N TYR A 184 -26.30 -12.99 -12.11
CA TYR A 184 -27.59 -13.57 -11.68
C TYR A 184 -28.28 -12.80 -10.56
N ILE A 185 -27.53 -12.18 -9.65
CA ILE A 185 -28.09 -11.44 -8.51
C ILE A 185 -28.37 -9.98 -8.90
N LEU A 186 -27.38 -9.32 -9.53
CA LEU A 186 -27.44 -7.89 -9.87
C LEU A 186 -27.97 -7.62 -11.29
N ASN A 187 -28.21 -8.67 -12.09
CA ASN A 187 -28.68 -8.58 -13.49
C ASN A 187 -27.78 -7.72 -14.40
N TYR A 188 -26.47 -7.70 -14.14
CA TYR A 188 -25.50 -6.98 -14.97
C TYR A 188 -25.30 -7.63 -16.36
N ASN A 189 -24.80 -6.87 -17.32
CA ASN A 189 -24.35 -7.42 -18.61
C ASN A 189 -23.09 -8.26 -18.41
N TRP A 190 -22.84 -9.23 -19.31
CA TRP A 190 -21.69 -10.12 -19.19
C TRP A 190 -20.36 -9.36 -19.10
N ASP A 191 -20.18 -8.33 -19.92
CA ASP A 191 -18.95 -7.53 -19.93
C ASP A 191 -18.71 -6.81 -18.58
N LEU A 192 -19.76 -6.21 -18.03
CA LEU A 192 -19.70 -5.53 -16.73
C LEU A 192 -19.54 -6.53 -15.58
N SER A 193 -20.20 -7.68 -15.64
CA SER A 193 -20.08 -8.74 -14.63
C SER A 193 -18.65 -9.26 -14.52
N PHE A 194 -17.99 -9.54 -15.66
CA PHE A 194 -16.60 -9.97 -15.67
C PHE A 194 -15.64 -8.88 -15.16
N MET A 195 -15.88 -7.62 -15.54
CA MET A 195 -15.11 -6.50 -15.02
C MET A 195 -15.23 -6.36 -13.50
N THR A 196 -16.46 -6.45 -12.96
CA THR A 196 -16.69 -6.40 -11.52
C THR A 196 -16.11 -7.60 -10.78
N GLY A 197 -16.17 -8.79 -11.38
CA GLY A 197 -15.56 -9.99 -10.81
C GLY A 197 -14.05 -9.90 -10.74
N ALA A 198 -13.39 -9.34 -11.77
CA ALA A 198 -11.94 -9.11 -11.76
C ALA A 198 -11.54 -8.08 -10.70
N ILE A 199 -12.29 -6.97 -10.56
CA ILE A 199 -12.03 -5.96 -9.52
C ILE A 199 -12.12 -6.56 -8.11
N LEU A 200 -13.16 -7.37 -7.86
CA LEU A 200 -13.38 -7.97 -6.55
C LEU A 200 -12.39 -9.10 -6.24
N GLY A 201 -12.06 -9.93 -7.24
CA GLY A 201 -11.04 -10.98 -7.10
C GLY A 201 -9.68 -10.39 -6.71
N CYS A 202 -9.30 -9.25 -7.31
CA CYS A 202 -8.04 -8.55 -7.02
C CYS A 202 -7.87 -8.16 -5.54
N MET A 203 -8.97 -7.93 -4.82
CA MET A 203 -8.91 -7.48 -3.42
C MET A 203 -8.89 -8.65 -2.41
N SER A 204 -9.15 -9.88 -2.86
CA SER A 204 -9.15 -11.09 -2.04
C SER A 204 -7.81 -11.40 -1.34
N PRO A 205 -6.64 -11.37 -2.03
CA PRO A 205 -5.36 -11.72 -1.39
C PRO A 205 -4.95 -10.75 -0.28
N VAL A 206 -5.46 -9.51 -0.29
CA VAL A 206 -5.08 -8.49 0.71
C VAL A 206 -5.41 -8.96 2.12
N VAL A 207 -6.58 -9.54 2.35
CA VAL A 207 -6.97 -9.97 3.70
C VAL A 207 -6.17 -11.18 4.15
N THR A 208 -5.93 -12.14 3.25
CA THR A 208 -5.19 -13.37 3.58
C THR A 208 -3.72 -13.08 3.86
N VAL A 209 -3.09 -12.20 3.09
CA VAL A 209 -1.70 -11.77 3.27
C VAL A 209 -1.53 -11.03 4.61
N ASN A 210 -2.42 -10.09 4.93
CA ASN A 210 -2.34 -9.35 6.19
C ASN A 210 -2.49 -10.28 7.41
N CYS A 211 -3.40 -11.26 7.36
CA CYS A 211 -3.56 -12.24 8.43
C CYS A 211 -2.27 -13.06 8.64
N VAL A 212 -1.65 -13.55 7.56
CA VAL A 212 -0.42 -14.35 7.66
C VAL A 212 0.76 -13.50 8.14
N LEU A 213 0.85 -12.23 7.72
CA LEU A 213 1.89 -11.32 8.21
C LEU A 213 1.74 -11.06 9.72
N ALA A 214 0.53 -10.82 10.20
CA ALA A 214 0.25 -10.64 11.63
C ALA A 214 0.54 -11.92 12.46
N LEU A 215 0.39 -13.10 11.87
CA LEU A 215 0.80 -14.36 12.50
C LEU A 215 2.33 -14.52 12.52
N ALA A 216 2.99 -14.14 11.43
CA ALA A 216 4.45 -14.18 11.33
C ALA A 216 5.12 -13.24 12.37
N GLU A 217 4.56 -12.04 12.60
CA GLU A 217 5.00 -11.12 13.66
C GLU A 217 4.89 -11.72 15.08
N ARG A 218 3.99 -12.69 15.27
CA ARG A 218 3.84 -13.44 16.53
C ARG A 218 4.72 -14.69 16.59
N GLY A 219 5.61 -14.88 15.62
CA GLY A 219 6.51 -16.04 15.50
C GLY A 219 5.86 -17.30 14.92
N TYR A 220 4.63 -17.23 14.38
CA TYR A 220 4.00 -18.40 13.76
C TYR A 220 4.37 -18.54 12.29
N GLY A 221 4.93 -19.69 11.91
CA GLY A 221 5.13 -20.06 10.50
C GLY A 221 6.36 -19.42 9.83
N GLU A 222 7.22 -18.76 10.60
CA GLU A 222 8.48 -18.17 10.14
C GLU A 222 9.46 -19.25 9.65
N ASP A 223 9.59 -20.36 10.38
CA ASP A 223 10.45 -21.51 10.04
C ASP A 223 10.21 -22.10 8.64
N ARG A 224 8.98 -21.95 8.14
CA ARG A 224 8.52 -22.51 6.86
C ARG A 224 8.49 -21.45 5.75
N GLY A 225 8.78 -20.19 6.07
CA GLY A 225 8.69 -19.07 5.12
C GLY A 225 7.27 -18.88 4.56
N LEU A 226 6.22 -19.15 5.35
CA LEU A 226 4.84 -19.09 4.85
C LEU A 226 4.45 -17.68 4.40
N ALA A 227 4.86 -16.66 5.15
CA ALA A 227 4.63 -15.26 4.79
C ALA A 227 5.28 -14.89 3.45
N SER A 228 6.52 -15.33 3.21
CA SER A 228 7.21 -15.02 1.95
C SER A 228 6.61 -15.79 0.76
N ILE A 229 6.20 -17.05 0.95
CA ILE A 229 5.50 -17.85 -0.06
C ILE A 229 4.18 -17.17 -0.44
N LEU A 230 3.38 -16.75 0.55
CA LEU A 230 2.08 -16.13 0.31
C LEU A 230 2.22 -14.73 -0.30
N CYS A 231 3.14 -13.89 0.16
CA CYS A 231 3.44 -12.60 -0.48
C CYS A 231 3.85 -12.79 -1.94
N THR A 232 4.67 -13.81 -2.24
CA THR A 232 5.07 -14.11 -3.62
C THR A 232 3.88 -14.56 -4.45
N ALA A 233 3.00 -15.40 -3.90
CA ALA A 233 1.77 -15.83 -4.58
C ALA A 233 0.84 -14.64 -4.85
N ALA A 234 0.63 -13.76 -3.87
CA ALA A 234 -0.20 -12.56 -4.00
C ALA A 234 0.31 -11.60 -5.07
N CYS A 235 1.63 -11.41 -5.21
CA CYS A 235 2.17 -10.57 -6.29
C CYS A 235 1.91 -11.16 -7.69
N ILE A 236 1.98 -12.49 -7.83
CA ILE A 236 1.66 -13.17 -9.10
C ILE A 236 0.17 -13.07 -9.39
N ASP A 237 -0.65 -13.20 -8.35
CA ASP A 237 -2.10 -13.04 -8.41
C ASP A 237 -2.50 -11.63 -8.87
N ASP A 238 -1.95 -10.58 -8.26
CA ASP A 238 -2.17 -9.18 -8.63
C ASP A 238 -1.87 -8.94 -10.13
N VAL A 239 -0.74 -9.45 -10.63
CA VAL A 239 -0.36 -9.33 -12.06
C VAL A 239 -1.33 -10.11 -12.95
N HIS A 240 -1.74 -11.30 -12.53
CA HIS A 240 -2.67 -12.14 -13.27
C HIS A 240 -4.05 -11.48 -13.41
N ILE A 241 -4.65 -11.05 -12.30
CA ILE A 241 -5.98 -10.42 -12.29
C ILE A 241 -5.96 -9.07 -13.01
N VAL A 242 -4.92 -8.25 -12.82
CA VAL A 242 -4.80 -6.98 -13.55
C VAL A 242 -4.74 -7.21 -15.05
N SER A 243 -4.03 -8.23 -15.51
CA SER A 243 -3.99 -8.59 -16.94
C SER A 243 -5.37 -8.98 -17.47
N VAL A 244 -6.13 -9.79 -16.70
CA VAL A 244 -7.50 -10.16 -17.04
C VAL A 244 -8.43 -8.94 -17.02
N PHE A 245 -8.29 -8.05 -16.04
CA PHE A 245 -9.06 -6.81 -15.93
C PHE A 245 -8.86 -5.92 -17.16
N VAL A 246 -7.62 -5.73 -17.65
CA VAL A 246 -7.36 -4.91 -18.85
C VAL A 246 -8.04 -5.51 -20.08
N ILE A 247 -8.05 -6.84 -20.23
CA ILE A 247 -8.77 -7.52 -21.31
C ILE A 247 -10.28 -7.28 -21.21
N CYS A 248 -10.87 -7.49 -20.02
CA CYS A 248 -12.29 -7.24 -19.78
C CYS A 248 -12.67 -5.77 -20.01
N TYR A 249 -11.82 -4.84 -19.55
CA TYR A 249 -11.99 -3.41 -19.76
C TYR A 249 -11.99 -3.06 -21.25
N SER A 250 -11.03 -3.60 -22.01
CA SER A 250 -10.96 -3.38 -23.45
C SER A 250 -12.21 -3.89 -24.17
N ILE A 251 -12.79 -5.01 -23.75
CA ILE A 251 -14.02 -5.56 -24.36
C ILE A 251 -15.23 -4.70 -24.00
N ALA A 252 -15.38 -4.32 -22.72
CA ALA A 252 -16.54 -3.57 -22.23
C ALA A 252 -16.67 -2.18 -22.88
N PHE A 253 -15.54 -1.49 -23.11
CA PHE A 253 -15.51 -0.13 -23.64
C PHE A 253 -15.22 -0.05 -25.15
N ALA A 254 -15.01 -1.18 -25.84
CA ALA A 254 -14.82 -1.22 -27.31
C ALA A 254 -16.08 -0.91 -28.12
N ASN A 255 -17.25 -0.80 -27.48
CA ASN A 255 -18.55 -0.65 -28.15
C ASN A 255 -18.77 0.72 -28.85
N GLY A 256 -17.77 1.59 -28.94
CA GLY A 256 -17.86 2.93 -29.54
C GLY A 256 -17.33 3.10 -30.97
N GLU A 257 -16.50 2.18 -31.48
CA GLU A 257 -15.92 2.27 -32.84
C GLU A 257 -16.17 0.98 -33.63
N SER A 258 -17.26 1.01 -34.39
CA SER A 258 -17.67 -0.04 -35.32
C SER A 258 -16.68 -0.14 -36.48
N THR A 259 -15.76 -1.11 -36.46
CA THR A 259 -15.13 -1.73 -37.66
C THR A 259 -14.24 -2.95 -37.35
N LEU A 260 -13.86 -3.20 -36.10
CA LEU A 260 -12.99 -4.34 -35.74
C LEU A 260 -13.78 -5.49 -35.10
N PRO A 261 -13.48 -6.76 -35.46
CA PRO A 261 -14.11 -7.92 -34.84
C PRO A 261 -13.73 -8.01 -33.35
N HIS A 262 -14.66 -8.45 -32.49
CA HIS A 262 -14.48 -8.58 -31.03
C HIS A 262 -13.17 -9.30 -30.61
N TRP A 263 -12.71 -10.24 -31.43
CA TRP A 263 -11.44 -10.97 -31.24
C TRP A 263 -10.18 -10.09 -31.31
N SER A 264 -10.23 -8.98 -32.05
CA SER A 264 -9.11 -8.05 -32.20
C SER A 264 -8.83 -7.28 -30.91
N TYR A 265 -9.84 -7.00 -30.09
CA TYR A 265 -9.68 -6.29 -28.81
C TYR A 265 -9.03 -7.15 -27.72
N VAL A 266 -9.33 -8.45 -27.71
CA VAL A 266 -8.63 -9.42 -26.84
C VAL A 266 -7.14 -9.44 -27.15
N LEU A 267 -6.78 -9.41 -28.44
CA LEU A 267 -5.39 -9.35 -28.88
C LEU A 267 -4.70 -8.04 -28.50
N ILE A 268 -5.42 -6.92 -28.43
CA ILE A 268 -4.89 -5.62 -27.98
C ILE A 268 -4.57 -5.66 -26.48
N GLY A 269 -5.50 -6.12 -25.63
CA GLY A 269 -5.26 -6.23 -24.18
C GLY A 269 -4.13 -7.22 -23.86
N LEU A 270 -4.05 -8.34 -24.60
CA LEU A 270 -2.96 -9.30 -24.49
C LEU A 270 -1.62 -8.69 -24.94
N ARG A 271 -1.60 -7.99 -26.09
CA ARG A 271 -0.41 -7.29 -26.60
C ARG A 271 0.13 -6.31 -25.58
N ASP A 272 -0.72 -5.49 -24.96
CA ASP A 272 -0.30 -4.47 -24.01
C ASP A 272 0.25 -5.11 -22.72
N SER A 273 -0.34 -6.21 -22.27
CA SER A 273 0.18 -7.01 -21.14
C SER A 273 1.55 -7.62 -21.44
N ILE A 274 1.72 -8.22 -22.63
CA ILE A 274 3.00 -8.79 -23.08
C ILE A 274 4.05 -7.69 -23.21
N LEU A 275 3.70 -6.55 -23.81
CA LEU A 275 4.60 -5.41 -23.95
C LEU A 275 5.05 -4.89 -22.58
N GLY A 276 4.13 -4.82 -21.60
CA GLY A 276 4.44 -4.47 -20.21
C GLY A 276 5.43 -5.44 -19.57
N ILE A 277 5.22 -6.74 -19.71
CA ILE A 277 6.14 -7.77 -19.18
C ILE A 277 7.52 -7.68 -19.85
N VAL A 278 7.57 -7.55 -21.18
CA VAL A 278 8.82 -7.47 -21.94
C VAL A 278 9.59 -6.21 -21.56
N THR A 279 8.95 -5.04 -21.61
CA THR A 279 9.59 -3.76 -21.26
C THR A 279 10.02 -3.73 -19.80
N GLY A 280 9.19 -4.22 -18.88
CA GLY A 280 9.53 -4.35 -17.46
C GLY A 280 10.72 -5.28 -17.21
N THR A 281 10.78 -6.42 -17.90
CA THR A 281 11.91 -7.36 -17.80
C THR A 281 13.19 -6.74 -18.34
N VAL A 282 13.13 -6.07 -19.49
CA VAL A 282 14.28 -5.37 -20.08
C VAL A 282 14.79 -4.28 -19.14
N LEU A 283 13.89 -3.44 -18.61
CA LEU A 283 14.24 -2.39 -17.65
C LEU A 283 14.85 -2.97 -16.37
N GLY A 284 14.29 -4.07 -15.86
CA GLY A 284 14.83 -4.79 -14.70
C GLY A 284 16.23 -5.34 -14.95
N ILE A 285 16.49 -5.94 -16.11
CA ILE A 285 17.82 -6.40 -16.51
C ILE A 285 18.79 -5.21 -16.63
N CYS A 286 18.35 -4.09 -17.23
CA CYS A 286 19.14 -2.86 -17.28
C CYS A 286 19.51 -2.38 -15.86
N PHE A 287 18.58 -2.42 -14.90
CA PHE A 287 18.87 -2.07 -13.50
C PHE A 287 19.79 -3.04 -12.78
N ILE A 288 19.88 -4.30 -13.20
CA ILE A 288 20.86 -5.27 -12.70
C ILE A 288 22.26 -5.01 -13.31
N PHE A 289 22.33 -4.46 -14.51
CA PHE A 289 23.59 -4.15 -15.17
C PHE A 289 24.15 -2.77 -14.80
N PHE A 290 23.28 -1.81 -14.47
CA PHE A 290 23.65 -0.44 -14.06
C PHE A 290 24.05 -0.22 -12.57
N PRO A 291 23.98 -1.19 -11.62
CA PRO A 291 24.54 -0.95 -10.30
C PRO A 291 26.05 -1.08 -10.40
N HIS A 292 26.72 0.06 -10.25
CA HIS A 292 28.15 0.17 -10.01
C HIS A 292 28.54 -0.78 -8.87
N ARG A 293 29.26 -1.84 -9.23
CA ARG A 293 29.91 -2.76 -8.31
C ARG A 293 30.91 -1.98 -7.45
N SER A 294 30.53 -1.65 -6.23
CA SER A 294 31.47 -1.40 -5.12
C SER A 294 30.69 -1.29 -3.82
N TYR A 295 30.61 -2.36 -3.04
CA TYR A 295 31.29 -2.43 -1.75
C TYR A 295 31.68 -3.89 -1.46
N VAL A 296 32.89 -4.02 -0.95
CA VAL A 296 33.70 -5.22 -0.75
C VAL A 296 33.40 -5.81 0.63
N SER A 297 33.56 -7.14 0.73
CA SER A 297 33.73 -7.99 1.94
C SER A 297 32.67 -7.92 3.03
#